data_AF-A0A847SQZ2-F1
#
_entry.id   AF-A0A847SQZ2-F1
#
_cell.length_a   1.000
_cell.length_b   1.000
_cell.length_c   1.000
_cell.angle_alpha   90.00
_cell.angle_beta   90.00
_cell.angle_gamma   90.00
#
_symmetry.space_group_name_H-M   'P 1'
#
loop_
_entity.id
_entity.type
_entity.pdbx_description
1 polymer ?
#
loop_
_entity_poly.entity_id
_entity_poly.type
_entity_poly.pdbx_seq_one_letter_code
_entity_poly.pdbx_strand_id
1 'polypeptide(L)'
;MSITITKTFYHTLLAGVLLLTAACSKSKEDVRTGNEPDYSNSAKSSVRLLTFNTWDLMVNGTKVTNWFFAPSNSPLAGVPFPTPYFPTTGKLKDSWYLPQQFLDSKGEATIKVGLAQGGSQASYLVDSFTVKDDYYQPSDYYLYTSAVDHLGAYSATRVPRTTAIPADPTHIRIRLVNLCAAGGNGGDKGLTLALADGTPVSGVTSHIVNHTWSDYVELPSGTYQFKVLIDGAGLQIPGKPPALIGTISQDNYSLNGTQVYYCPVQTFQPGGVYTVVVARMSGIYQYNEYPLFPNTFSIITDIDPPVNIAYGRIQLVNAAVEGEKGIHMQIDGHDAPAVAYGKAGDYVTLVTGAHAIRITDASGKSLVEKNIQVNGGDNLTVWAYPANSGTALTVVTNNMGGTRIGGTNSDGSDALNNSYNPLKFKMLVQTRFLNLCPELPEVTFTGVNGALFKEGMFSSAAAAQHLLPGQPPSPVSVPYPYVDLGTVTGGAVQVYRSQPGVLPGDRITGVPALTKADFVKMPATFFPDGNSGAEAGVYTVALVGHNTAGEHPRLIVIKHNQ
;
A
#
# COMPACT_ATOMS: atom_id res chain seq x y z
N MET A 1 20.25 66.89 -24.87
CA MET A 1 19.35 65.87 -24.31
C MET A 1 20.13 65.09 -23.26
N SER A 2 19.72 65.13 -21.99
CA SER A 2 20.54 64.66 -20.86
C SER A 2 20.73 63.14 -20.86
N ILE A 3 21.97 62.68 -20.62
CA ILE A 3 22.37 61.27 -20.53
C ILE A 3 21.47 60.48 -19.55
N THR A 4 20.89 61.16 -18.56
CA THR A 4 19.97 60.57 -17.58
C THR A 4 18.66 60.12 -18.20
N ILE A 5 18.07 60.90 -19.12
CA ILE A 5 16.78 60.58 -19.76
C ILE A 5 16.93 59.33 -20.65
N THR A 6 18.08 59.22 -21.31
CA THR A 6 18.40 58.10 -22.19
C THR A 6 18.53 56.80 -21.38
N LYS A 7 19.22 56.84 -20.23
CA LYS A 7 19.33 55.66 -19.34
C LYS A 7 17.97 55.22 -18.80
N THR A 8 17.13 56.14 -18.35
CA THR A 8 15.80 55.78 -17.82
C THR A 8 14.94 55.15 -18.91
N PHE A 9 14.93 55.72 -20.12
CA PHE A 9 14.21 55.15 -21.26
C PHE A 9 14.65 53.73 -21.58
N TYR A 10 15.95 53.45 -21.63
CA TYR A 10 16.45 52.09 -21.89
C TYR A 10 16.12 51.11 -20.76
N HIS A 11 16.16 51.52 -19.49
CA HIS A 11 15.78 50.63 -18.38
C HIS A 11 14.29 50.32 -18.37
N THR A 12 13.43 51.30 -18.65
CA THR A 12 11.98 51.08 -18.73
C THR A 12 11.62 50.23 -19.95
N LEU A 13 12.30 50.44 -21.08
CA LEU A 13 12.13 49.61 -22.28
C LEU A 13 12.58 48.16 -22.02
N LEU A 14 13.73 47.95 -21.37
CA LEU A 14 14.23 46.61 -21.05
C LEU A 14 13.31 45.89 -20.04
N ALA A 15 12.84 46.59 -19.01
CA ALA A 15 11.89 46.05 -18.04
C ALA A 15 10.53 45.71 -18.70
N GLY A 16 10.07 46.56 -19.63
CA GLY A 16 8.87 46.31 -20.42
C GLY A 16 9.01 45.09 -21.34
N VAL A 17 10.16 44.93 -22.00
CA VAL A 17 10.46 43.78 -22.86
C VAL A 17 10.56 42.50 -22.02
N LEU A 18 11.21 42.54 -20.85
CA LEU A 18 11.29 41.40 -19.91
C LEU A 18 9.90 40.97 -19.41
N LEU A 19 9.02 41.93 -19.09
CA LEU A 19 7.64 41.65 -18.69
C LEU A 19 6.79 41.09 -19.84
N LEU A 20 7.00 41.54 -21.07
CA LEU A 20 6.32 41.03 -22.26
C LEU A 20 6.81 39.62 -22.65
N THR A 21 8.09 39.30 -22.45
CA THR A 21 8.61 37.94 -22.67
C THR A 21 8.20 36.95 -21.59
N ALA A 22 7.95 37.41 -20.36
CA ALA A 22 7.42 36.57 -19.27
C ALA A 22 5.89 36.33 -19.39
N ALA A 23 5.15 37.24 -20.04
CA ALA A 23 3.69 37.15 -20.18
C ALA A 23 3.22 36.29 -21.37
N CYS A 24 4.09 35.96 -22.33
CA CYS A 24 3.71 35.28 -23.59
C CYS A 24 4.10 33.80 -23.68
N SER A 25 4.30 33.12 -22.55
CA SER A 25 4.29 31.65 -22.52
C SER A 25 3.48 31.14 -21.33
N LYS A 26 2.23 31.62 -21.20
CA LYS A 26 1.26 30.86 -20.42
C LYS A 26 0.92 29.63 -21.27
N SER A 27 1.52 28.48 -20.96
CA SER A 27 1.15 27.23 -21.64
C SER A 27 -0.37 27.08 -21.49
N LYS A 28 -1.07 27.01 -22.62
CA LYS A 28 -2.48 26.60 -22.62
C LYS A 28 -2.48 25.09 -22.49
N GLU A 29 -2.14 24.58 -21.31
CA GLU A 29 -2.24 23.14 -21.03
C GLU A 29 -3.69 22.67 -20.84
N ASP A 30 -4.65 23.60 -20.72
CA ASP A 30 -6.06 23.28 -20.45
C ASP A 30 -7.02 23.50 -21.63
N VAL A 31 -6.59 23.30 -22.88
CA VAL A 31 -7.55 23.24 -24.00
C VAL A 31 -7.88 21.78 -24.29
N ARG A 32 -8.81 21.23 -23.51
CA ARG A 32 -9.48 19.96 -23.82
C ARG A 32 -10.46 20.19 -24.97
N THR A 33 -10.68 19.15 -25.77
CA THR A 33 -11.70 19.14 -26.83
C THR A 33 -13.07 19.45 -26.22
N GLY A 34 -13.56 20.69 -26.37
CA GLY A 34 -14.85 21.13 -25.83
C GLY A 34 -14.88 22.51 -25.15
N ASN A 35 -13.75 23.16 -24.84
CA ASN A 35 -13.70 24.46 -24.13
C ASN A 35 -14.55 24.51 -22.84
N GLU A 36 -14.80 23.37 -22.19
CA GLU A 36 -15.54 23.35 -20.94
C GLU A 36 -14.68 23.89 -19.79
N PRO A 37 -15.24 24.72 -18.89
CA PRO A 37 -14.53 25.13 -17.67
C PRO A 37 -14.16 23.92 -16.81
N ASP A 38 -12.97 23.91 -16.22
CA ASP A 38 -12.58 22.91 -15.22
C ASP A 38 -12.86 23.45 -13.81
N TYR A 39 -13.79 22.83 -13.10
CA TYR A 39 -14.18 23.19 -11.73
C TYR A 39 -13.54 22.30 -10.66
N SER A 40 -12.56 21.47 -11.01
CA SER A 40 -11.83 20.62 -10.06
C SER A 40 -11.17 21.41 -8.91
N ASN A 41 -10.86 22.69 -9.15
CA ASN A 41 -10.26 23.62 -8.17
C ASN A 41 -11.28 24.45 -7.38
N SER A 42 -12.58 24.19 -7.50
CA SER A 42 -13.61 24.91 -6.74
C SER A 42 -13.46 24.70 -5.24
N ALA A 43 -13.89 25.69 -4.44
CA ALA A 43 -13.90 25.58 -2.98
C ALA A 43 -14.72 24.35 -2.54
N LYS A 44 -14.07 23.44 -1.81
CA LYS A 44 -14.64 22.16 -1.36
C LYS A 44 -15.42 22.37 -0.06
N SER A 45 -16.59 21.77 0.06
CA SER A 45 -17.28 21.65 1.35
C SER A 45 -16.70 20.50 2.18
N SER A 46 -17.18 20.33 3.42
CA SER A 46 -16.82 19.19 4.26
C SER A 46 -17.53 17.89 3.86
N VAL A 47 -18.57 18.00 3.01
CA VAL A 47 -19.35 16.89 2.46
C VAL A 47 -18.53 16.13 1.43
N ARG A 48 -18.34 14.83 1.69
CA ARG A 48 -17.69 13.91 0.75
C ARG A 48 -18.67 12.81 0.33
N LEU A 49 -18.85 12.68 -0.98
CA LEU A 49 -19.58 11.56 -1.58
C LEU A 49 -18.59 10.47 -1.94
N LEU A 50 -18.90 9.22 -1.62
CA LEU A 50 -18.05 8.08 -1.93
C LEU A 50 -18.81 7.00 -2.68
N THR A 51 -18.15 6.40 -3.66
CA THR A 51 -18.69 5.27 -4.42
C THR A 51 -17.60 4.26 -4.74
N PHE A 52 -17.98 2.99 -4.75
CA PHE A 52 -17.11 1.90 -5.18
C PHE A 52 -17.37 1.44 -6.61
N ASN A 53 -18.41 2.00 -7.25
CA ASN A 53 -18.75 1.79 -8.65
C ASN A 53 -18.75 3.14 -9.38
N THR A 54 -18.94 3.11 -10.70
CA THR A 54 -19.02 4.34 -11.50
C THR A 54 -20.48 4.75 -11.64
N TRP A 55 -20.83 5.97 -11.22
CA TRP A 55 -22.22 6.43 -11.20
C TRP A 55 -22.43 7.79 -11.82
N ASP A 56 -23.68 8.05 -12.18
CA ASP A 56 -24.15 9.38 -12.53
C ASP A 56 -24.72 10.12 -11.33
N LEU A 57 -24.36 11.40 -11.23
CA LEU A 57 -24.66 12.26 -10.11
C LEU A 57 -25.39 13.51 -10.57
N MET A 58 -26.40 13.88 -9.79
CA MET A 58 -27.14 15.13 -9.91
C MET A 58 -27.18 15.82 -8.55
N VAL A 59 -26.96 17.13 -8.56
CA VAL A 59 -26.94 17.97 -7.36
C VAL A 59 -27.91 19.13 -7.56
N ASN A 60 -28.91 19.27 -6.70
CA ASN A 60 -29.99 20.28 -6.80
C ASN A 60 -30.62 20.34 -8.20
N GLY A 61 -30.85 19.18 -8.83
CA GLY A 61 -31.39 19.11 -10.20
C GLY A 61 -30.36 19.29 -11.33
N THR A 62 -29.14 19.72 -11.01
CA THR A 62 -28.06 19.91 -12.00
C THR A 62 -27.29 18.60 -12.22
N LYS A 63 -27.22 18.14 -13.47
CA LYS A 63 -26.38 16.97 -13.84
C LYS A 63 -24.92 17.39 -13.81
N VAL A 64 -24.16 16.87 -12.85
CA VAL A 64 -22.73 17.19 -12.70
C VAL A 64 -21.83 16.16 -13.36
N THR A 65 -22.33 14.94 -13.57
CA THR A 65 -21.73 13.91 -14.44
C THR A 65 -22.44 13.86 -15.79
N ASN A 66 -21.89 13.12 -16.73
CA ASN A 66 -22.47 12.90 -18.03
C ASN A 66 -23.42 11.68 -18.02
N TRP A 67 -24.71 11.89 -18.26
CA TRP A 67 -25.75 10.86 -18.24
C TRP A 67 -25.92 10.08 -19.57
N PHE A 68 -24.93 10.15 -20.47
CA PHE A 68 -24.97 9.43 -21.74
C PHE A 68 -24.78 7.92 -21.55
N PHE A 69 -25.62 7.13 -22.23
CA PHE A 69 -25.50 5.70 -22.36
C PHE A 69 -24.94 5.36 -23.75
N ALA A 70 -23.75 4.78 -23.80
CA ALA A 70 -23.21 4.25 -25.05
C ALA A 70 -23.73 2.82 -25.24
N PRO A 71 -24.63 2.53 -26.21
CA PRO A 71 -25.05 1.17 -26.49
C PRO A 71 -23.84 0.33 -26.94
N SER A 72 -23.90 -0.99 -26.73
CA SER A 72 -22.79 -1.92 -26.98
C SER A 72 -22.29 -1.96 -28.44
N ASN A 73 -23.10 -1.51 -29.38
CA ASN A 73 -22.77 -1.37 -30.80
C ASN A 73 -22.34 0.05 -31.22
N SER A 74 -22.17 0.96 -30.26
CA SER A 74 -21.77 2.35 -30.55
C SER A 74 -20.33 2.41 -31.05
N PRO A 75 -20.03 3.14 -32.13
CA PRO A 75 -18.64 3.42 -32.55
C PRO A 75 -17.89 4.29 -31.52
N LEU A 76 -18.60 4.84 -30.52
CA LEU A 76 -18.07 5.63 -29.41
C LEU A 76 -18.02 4.84 -28.10
N ALA A 77 -18.15 3.50 -28.14
CA ALA A 77 -18.02 2.67 -26.95
C ALA A 77 -16.65 2.90 -26.28
N GLY A 78 -16.66 3.27 -25.00
CA GLY A 78 -15.44 3.52 -24.22
C GLY A 78 -14.84 4.93 -24.32
N VAL A 79 -15.43 5.86 -25.08
CA VAL A 79 -14.99 7.26 -25.10
C VAL A 79 -15.46 7.97 -23.82
N PRO A 80 -14.56 8.57 -23.02
CA PRO A 80 -14.97 9.38 -21.87
C PRO A 80 -15.64 10.66 -22.35
N PHE A 81 -16.76 10.99 -21.73
CA PHE A 81 -17.52 12.21 -22.02
C PHE A 81 -17.37 13.13 -20.82
N PRO A 82 -16.30 13.94 -20.78
CA PRO A 82 -15.96 14.73 -19.60
C PRO A 82 -17.07 15.71 -19.24
N THR A 83 -17.06 16.16 -17.99
CA THR A 83 -17.88 17.29 -17.54
C THR A 83 -17.01 18.29 -16.80
N PRO A 84 -17.48 19.52 -16.55
CA PRO A 84 -16.74 20.51 -15.78
C PRO A 84 -16.30 20.04 -14.38
N TYR A 85 -17.03 19.10 -13.78
CA TYR A 85 -16.75 18.57 -12.44
C TYR A 85 -16.01 17.22 -12.46
N PHE A 86 -16.08 16.48 -13.57
CA PHE A 86 -15.43 15.19 -13.77
C PHE A 86 -14.71 15.18 -15.13
N PRO A 87 -13.63 15.94 -15.27
CA PRO A 87 -13.09 16.27 -16.59
C PRO A 87 -12.30 15.11 -17.23
N THR A 88 -12.02 14.03 -16.49
CA THR A 88 -11.30 12.85 -17.00
C THR A 88 -12.24 11.76 -17.53
N THR A 89 -13.32 11.47 -16.81
CA THR A 89 -14.21 10.33 -17.11
C THR A 89 -15.65 10.75 -17.40
N GLY A 90 -16.03 11.97 -16.98
CA GLY A 90 -17.43 12.39 -16.96
C GLY A 90 -18.28 11.74 -15.88
N LYS A 91 -17.71 10.90 -15.03
CA LYS A 91 -18.45 10.05 -14.09
C LYS A 91 -17.88 10.16 -12.68
N LEU A 92 -18.74 10.03 -11.68
CA LEU A 92 -18.31 9.91 -10.29
C LEU A 92 -17.61 8.56 -10.08
N LYS A 93 -16.41 8.59 -9.52
CA LYS A 93 -15.61 7.41 -9.17
C LYS A 93 -14.84 7.68 -7.87
N ASP A 94 -14.71 6.66 -7.03
CA ASP A 94 -13.98 6.68 -5.76
C ASP A 94 -14.56 7.74 -4.78
N SER A 95 -14.02 8.95 -4.70
CA SER A 95 -14.53 10.01 -3.81
C SER A 95 -14.58 11.38 -4.48
N TRP A 96 -15.52 12.22 -4.05
CA TRP A 96 -15.67 13.59 -4.51
C TRP A 96 -16.15 14.49 -3.37
N TYR A 97 -15.45 15.58 -3.14
CA TYR A 97 -15.92 16.64 -2.23
C TYR A 97 -16.90 17.53 -2.98
N LEU A 98 -18.08 17.72 -2.39
CA LEU A 98 -19.11 18.57 -2.99
C LEU A 98 -18.63 20.03 -3.01
N PRO A 99 -18.59 20.72 -4.16
CA PRO A 99 -18.27 22.14 -4.21
C PRO A 99 -19.27 22.98 -3.41
N GLN A 100 -18.77 23.96 -2.65
CA GLN A 100 -19.60 24.82 -1.79
C GLN A 100 -20.70 25.57 -2.55
N GLN A 101 -20.48 25.87 -3.84
CA GLN A 101 -21.48 26.53 -4.68
C GLN A 101 -22.79 25.76 -4.87
N PHE A 102 -22.80 24.45 -4.56
CA PHE A 102 -24.02 23.65 -4.60
C PHE A 102 -24.80 23.67 -3.29
N LEU A 103 -24.24 24.25 -2.23
CA LEU A 103 -24.92 24.35 -0.96
C LEU A 103 -25.82 25.58 -0.95
N ASP A 104 -27.03 25.41 -0.44
CA ASP A 104 -27.95 26.52 -0.21
C ASP A 104 -27.54 27.38 1.00
N SER A 105 -28.35 28.38 1.35
CA SER A 105 -28.09 29.24 2.51
C SER A 105 -28.08 28.52 3.87
N LYS A 106 -28.56 27.27 3.92
CA LYS A 106 -28.52 26.41 5.12
C LYS A 106 -27.32 25.47 5.12
N GLY A 107 -26.48 25.52 4.09
CA GLY A 107 -25.37 24.58 3.91
C GLY A 107 -25.86 23.20 3.43
N GLU A 108 -27.02 23.12 2.78
CA GLU A 108 -27.62 21.85 2.35
C GLU A 108 -27.64 21.70 0.83
N ALA A 109 -27.59 20.46 0.36
CA ALA A 109 -27.81 20.12 -1.05
C ALA A 109 -28.60 18.82 -1.18
N THR A 110 -29.40 18.70 -2.22
CA THR A 110 -30.09 17.46 -2.60
C THR A 110 -29.27 16.70 -3.62
N ILE A 111 -28.96 15.45 -3.31
CA ILE A 111 -28.17 14.55 -4.15
C ILE A 111 -29.09 13.48 -4.75
N LYS A 112 -28.93 13.19 -6.04
CA LYS A 112 -29.55 12.05 -6.73
C LYS A 112 -28.49 11.25 -7.47
N VAL A 113 -28.60 9.93 -7.43
CA VAL A 113 -27.69 9.00 -8.12
C VAL A 113 -28.47 8.15 -9.09
N GLY A 114 -27.99 8.05 -10.33
CA GLY A 114 -28.66 7.28 -11.35
C GLY A 114 -27.72 6.56 -12.30
N LEU A 115 -28.37 5.90 -13.26
CA LEU A 115 -27.74 5.31 -14.43
C LEU A 115 -28.02 6.19 -15.64
N ALA A 116 -27.15 6.10 -16.62
CA ALA A 116 -27.36 6.73 -17.91
C ALA A 116 -28.70 6.32 -18.54
N GLN A 117 -29.41 7.28 -19.13
CA GLN A 117 -30.74 7.04 -19.71
C GLN A 117 -30.63 6.14 -20.96
N GLY A 118 -31.41 5.06 -21.01
CA GLY A 118 -31.49 4.14 -22.16
C GLY A 118 -31.36 2.64 -21.87
N GLY A 119 -31.01 2.25 -20.63
CA GLY A 119 -31.02 0.86 -20.17
C GLY A 119 -32.39 0.38 -19.65
N SER A 120 -32.55 -0.94 -19.46
CA SER A 120 -33.79 -1.56 -18.94
C SER A 120 -34.01 -1.40 -17.42
N GLN A 121 -33.20 -0.59 -16.74
CA GLN A 121 -33.31 -0.33 -15.30
C GLN A 121 -33.94 1.05 -15.02
N ALA A 122 -34.47 1.25 -13.81
CA ALA A 122 -34.99 2.54 -13.36
C ALA A 122 -33.93 3.64 -13.55
N SER A 123 -34.37 4.85 -13.94
CA SER A 123 -33.45 5.97 -14.21
C SER A 123 -32.63 6.42 -13.00
N TYR A 124 -33.00 5.99 -11.79
CA TYR A 124 -32.34 6.35 -10.52
C TYR A 124 -32.11 5.12 -9.66
N LEU A 125 -30.90 5.01 -9.08
CA LEU A 125 -30.48 3.90 -8.22
C LEU A 125 -30.55 4.26 -6.73
N VAL A 126 -30.35 5.54 -6.41
CA VAL A 126 -30.58 6.13 -5.08
C VAL A 126 -31.54 7.29 -5.30
N ASP A 127 -32.65 7.31 -4.58
CA ASP A 127 -33.57 8.45 -4.59
C ASP A 127 -32.87 9.72 -4.04
N SER A 128 -33.55 10.87 -4.09
CA SER A 128 -32.99 12.09 -3.49
C SER A 128 -32.74 11.92 -2.00
N PHE A 129 -31.53 12.30 -1.56
CA PHE A 129 -31.20 12.50 -0.15
C PHE A 129 -30.53 13.86 0.05
N THR A 130 -30.68 14.42 1.24
CA THR A 130 -30.07 15.71 1.60
C THR A 130 -28.72 15.47 2.26
N VAL A 131 -27.72 16.23 1.81
CA VAL A 131 -26.42 16.36 2.48
C VAL A 131 -26.33 17.72 3.14
N LYS A 132 -25.54 17.81 4.21
CA LYS A 132 -25.31 19.05 4.95
C LYS A 132 -23.83 19.25 5.20
N ASP A 133 -23.33 20.43 4.88
CA ASP A 133 -22.00 20.88 5.24
C ASP A 133 -21.97 21.24 6.72
N ASP A 134 -21.18 20.47 7.46
CA ASP A 134 -20.87 20.73 8.85
C ASP A 134 -19.36 20.60 8.99
N TYR A 135 -18.67 21.72 9.12
CA TYR A 135 -17.22 21.74 9.24
C TYR A 135 -16.74 21.05 10.52
N TYR A 136 -17.51 21.15 11.60
CA TYR A 136 -17.14 20.59 12.91
C TYR A 136 -17.51 19.10 13.03
N GLN A 137 -18.52 18.65 12.27
CA GLN A 137 -18.96 17.26 12.20
C GLN A 137 -19.10 16.78 10.76
N PRO A 138 -17.98 16.74 9.99
CA PRO A 138 -18.05 16.35 8.59
C PRO A 138 -18.59 14.94 8.44
N SER A 139 -19.26 14.69 7.32
CA SER A 139 -19.86 13.38 7.05
C SER A 139 -19.48 12.89 5.66
N ASP A 140 -19.22 11.59 5.61
CA ASP A 140 -19.09 10.83 4.39
C ASP A 140 -20.45 10.24 4.02
N TYR A 141 -20.82 10.33 2.75
CA TYR A 141 -22.03 9.74 2.20
C TYR A 141 -21.63 8.64 1.23
N TYR A 142 -21.72 7.39 1.70
CA TYR A 142 -21.43 6.21 0.91
C TYR A 142 -22.64 5.87 0.05
N LEU A 143 -22.46 5.96 -1.26
CA LEU A 143 -23.50 5.76 -2.25
C LEU A 143 -23.64 4.26 -2.56
N TYR A 144 -24.87 3.84 -2.89
CA TYR A 144 -25.17 2.46 -3.29
C TYR A 144 -24.83 1.43 -2.20
N THR A 145 -25.16 1.75 -0.95
CA THR A 145 -25.01 0.81 0.17
C THR A 145 -26.33 0.05 0.33
N SER A 146 -26.29 -1.26 0.56
CA SER A 146 -27.47 -2.13 0.71
C SER A 146 -28.29 -1.87 1.98
N ALA A 147 -28.04 -0.76 2.69
CA ALA A 147 -28.50 -0.54 4.06
C ALA A 147 -30.01 -0.57 4.19
N VAL A 148 -30.74 -0.25 3.11
CA VAL A 148 -32.18 -0.48 3.05
C VAL A 148 -32.58 -0.74 1.61
N ASP A 149 -32.87 -2.00 1.28
CA ASP A 149 -33.48 -2.38 0.00
C ASP A 149 -34.96 -2.00 0.05
N HIS A 150 -35.26 -0.70 -0.03
CA HIS A 150 -36.64 -0.24 -0.20
C HIS A 150 -36.97 -0.31 -1.69
N LEU A 151 -37.70 -1.35 -2.09
CA LEU A 151 -38.29 -1.49 -3.43
C LEU A 151 -37.26 -1.56 -4.57
N GLY A 152 -36.05 -2.08 -4.32
CA GLY A 152 -34.98 -2.15 -5.30
C GLY A 152 -34.22 -0.83 -5.52
N ALA A 153 -34.44 0.18 -4.66
CA ALA A 153 -33.62 1.38 -4.59
C ALA A 153 -32.57 1.23 -3.48
N TYR A 154 -31.31 1.54 -3.82
CA TYR A 154 -30.20 1.57 -2.87
C TYR A 154 -30.26 2.87 -2.06
N SER A 155 -29.83 2.84 -0.79
CA SER A 155 -29.73 4.03 0.05
C SER A 155 -28.29 4.55 0.14
N ALA A 156 -28.15 5.82 0.50
CA ALA A 156 -26.87 6.38 0.91
C ALA A 156 -26.69 6.19 2.43
N THR A 157 -25.54 5.64 2.85
CA THR A 157 -25.20 5.57 4.28
C THR A 157 -24.38 6.79 4.66
N ARG A 158 -24.89 7.59 5.62
CA ARG A 158 -24.15 8.69 6.23
C ARG A 158 -23.27 8.16 7.35
N VAL A 159 -21.96 8.41 7.27
CA VAL A 159 -20.99 8.04 8.30
C VAL A 159 -20.27 9.32 8.78
N PRO A 160 -20.34 9.67 10.07
CA PRO A 160 -19.57 10.79 10.61
C PRO A 160 -18.06 10.59 10.40
N ARG A 161 -17.32 11.66 10.13
CA ARG A 161 -15.87 11.68 9.95
C ARG A 161 -15.24 12.56 11.03
N THR A 162 -14.05 12.18 11.49
CA THR A 162 -13.31 12.98 12.47
C THR A 162 -12.51 14.06 11.75
N THR A 163 -12.33 15.21 12.41
CA THR A 163 -11.38 16.26 12.02
C THR A 163 -10.11 16.21 12.87
N ALA A 164 -10.08 15.37 13.91
CA ALA A 164 -8.95 15.27 14.81
C ALA A 164 -7.84 14.40 14.21
N ILE A 165 -6.63 14.96 14.17
CA ILE A 165 -5.39 14.26 13.86
C ILE A 165 -4.98 13.35 15.03
N PRO A 166 -4.04 12.40 14.82
CA PRO A 166 -3.45 11.63 15.91
C PRO A 166 -2.87 12.55 17.01
N ALA A 167 -3.04 12.15 18.27
CA ALA A 167 -2.48 12.84 19.42
C ALA A 167 -0.94 12.69 19.47
N ASP A 168 -0.42 11.52 19.09
CA ASP A 168 1.01 11.30 18.90
C ASP A 168 1.41 11.63 17.43
N PRO A 169 2.36 12.56 17.21
CA PRO A 169 2.76 12.98 15.86
C PRO A 169 3.48 11.88 15.04
N THR A 170 3.90 10.79 15.67
CA THR A 170 4.48 9.62 15.01
C THR A 170 3.43 8.60 14.56
N HIS A 171 2.16 8.82 14.91
CA HIS A 171 1.06 7.87 14.72
C HIS A 171 0.14 8.25 13.55
N ILE A 172 -0.75 7.33 13.23
CA ILE A 172 -1.90 7.48 12.35
C ILE A 172 -3.17 7.20 13.13
N ARG A 173 -4.32 7.63 12.61
CA ARG A 173 -5.64 7.17 13.06
C ARG A 173 -6.28 6.28 12.01
N ILE A 174 -6.89 5.18 12.44
CA ILE A 174 -7.58 4.26 11.55
C ILE A 174 -8.89 3.75 12.16
N ARG A 175 -9.88 3.44 11.33
CA ARG A 175 -11.13 2.80 11.75
C ARG A 175 -11.63 1.78 10.73
N LEU A 176 -12.62 0.98 11.13
CA LEU A 176 -13.35 0.06 10.26
C LEU A 176 -14.81 0.52 10.08
N VAL A 177 -15.27 0.56 8.83
CA VAL A 177 -16.65 0.85 8.44
C VAL A 177 -17.19 -0.36 7.68
N ASN A 178 -18.23 -1.01 8.20
CA ASN A 178 -18.83 -2.21 7.60
C ASN A 178 -20.14 -1.85 6.89
N LEU A 179 -20.14 -1.81 5.56
CA LEU A 179 -21.30 -1.54 4.71
C LEU A 179 -21.53 -2.70 3.73
N CYS A 180 -21.27 -3.93 4.17
CA CYS A 180 -21.46 -5.13 3.39
C CYS A 180 -22.87 -5.24 2.79
N ALA A 181 -22.95 -5.72 1.55
CA ALA A 181 -24.18 -6.28 1.04
C ALA A 181 -24.55 -7.54 1.84
N ALA A 182 -25.79 -7.62 2.30
CA ALA A 182 -26.29 -8.73 3.11
C ALA A 182 -26.10 -10.10 2.45
N GLY A 183 -26.24 -10.19 1.12
CA GLY A 183 -26.02 -11.41 0.34
C GLY A 183 -24.57 -11.64 -0.13
N GLY A 184 -23.62 -10.77 0.26
CA GLY A 184 -22.19 -10.95 -0.04
C GLY A 184 -21.43 -11.62 1.10
N ASN A 185 -20.16 -11.95 0.87
CA ASN A 185 -19.27 -12.50 1.90
C ASN A 185 -19.21 -11.60 3.15
N GLY A 186 -19.42 -12.21 4.32
CA GLY A 186 -19.44 -11.50 5.61
C GLY A 186 -20.63 -10.56 5.82
N GLY A 187 -21.66 -10.60 4.97
CA GLY A 187 -22.84 -9.73 5.07
C GLY A 187 -23.71 -9.95 6.31
N ASP A 188 -23.65 -11.13 6.91
CA ASP A 188 -24.37 -11.55 8.12
C ASP A 188 -23.49 -11.62 9.38
N LYS A 189 -22.20 -11.22 9.28
CA LYS A 189 -21.21 -11.34 10.36
C LYS A 189 -20.67 -9.99 10.81
N GLY A 190 -20.09 -10.00 12.01
CA GLY A 190 -19.18 -8.95 12.44
C GLY A 190 -17.87 -9.03 11.66
N LEU A 191 -17.23 -7.87 11.47
CA LEU A 191 -15.91 -7.76 10.85
C LEU A 191 -14.89 -7.21 11.82
N THR A 192 -13.66 -7.72 11.71
CA THR A 192 -12.53 -7.31 12.55
C THR A 192 -11.35 -6.85 11.71
N LEU A 193 -10.85 -5.64 11.98
CA LEU A 193 -9.61 -5.14 11.37
C LEU A 193 -8.40 -5.80 12.05
N ALA A 194 -7.51 -6.37 11.26
CA ALA A 194 -6.35 -7.11 11.74
C ALA A 194 -5.06 -6.72 10.99
N LEU A 195 -3.93 -6.96 11.64
CA LEU A 195 -2.59 -6.89 11.07
C LEU A 195 -2.35 -8.04 10.07
N ALA A 196 -1.20 -8.04 9.41
CA ALA A 196 -0.88 -9.01 8.37
C ALA A 196 -0.83 -10.46 8.89
N ASP A 197 -0.56 -10.66 10.18
CA ASP A 197 -0.54 -11.95 10.87
C ASP A 197 -1.90 -12.36 11.46
N GLY A 198 -2.94 -11.54 11.29
CA GLY A 198 -4.27 -11.82 11.81
C GLY A 198 -4.53 -11.36 13.25
N THR A 199 -3.53 -10.78 13.93
CA THR A 199 -3.74 -10.14 15.22
C THR A 199 -4.71 -8.96 15.05
N PRO A 200 -5.81 -8.88 15.83
CA PRO A 200 -6.71 -7.73 15.79
C PRO A 200 -5.97 -6.43 16.09
N VAL A 201 -6.24 -5.38 15.32
CA VAL A 201 -5.63 -4.06 15.51
C VAL A 201 -6.01 -3.47 16.86
N SER A 202 -7.29 -3.59 17.24
CA SER A 202 -7.84 -3.14 18.52
C SER A 202 -9.21 -3.76 18.73
N GLY A 203 -9.62 -3.93 19.99
CA GLY A 203 -11.00 -4.31 20.32
C GLY A 203 -12.05 -3.31 19.81
N VAL A 204 -11.68 -2.03 19.64
CA VAL A 204 -12.57 -0.99 19.09
C VAL A 204 -12.89 -1.23 17.62
N THR A 205 -11.94 -1.79 16.86
CA THR A 205 -12.08 -2.07 15.42
C THR A 205 -12.46 -3.53 15.15
N SER A 206 -12.99 -4.24 16.15
CA SER A 206 -13.40 -5.64 16.10
C SER A 206 -14.91 -5.78 16.22
N HIS A 207 -15.46 -6.85 15.67
CA HIS A 207 -16.88 -7.19 15.79
C HIS A 207 -17.84 -6.11 15.25
N ILE A 208 -17.41 -5.40 14.21
CA ILE A 208 -18.21 -4.33 13.60
C ILE A 208 -19.33 -4.95 12.78
N VAL A 209 -20.55 -4.84 13.29
CA VAL A 209 -21.76 -5.39 12.67
C VAL A 209 -22.04 -4.66 11.34
N ASN A 210 -22.70 -5.34 10.42
CA ASN A 210 -23.07 -4.75 9.14
C ASN A 210 -23.89 -3.45 9.32
N HIS A 211 -23.63 -2.47 8.48
CA HIS A 211 -24.15 -1.10 8.51
C HIS A 211 -23.79 -0.29 9.76
N THR A 212 -22.65 -0.62 10.39
CA THR A 212 -22.09 0.14 11.51
C THR A 212 -20.61 0.47 11.28
N TRP A 213 -20.01 1.23 12.19
CA TRP A 213 -18.62 1.64 12.12
C TRP A 213 -18.01 1.70 13.52
N SER A 214 -16.69 1.54 13.59
CA SER A 214 -15.93 1.77 14.81
C SER A 214 -15.58 3.25 14.99
N ASP A 215 -15.19 3.58 16.22
CA ASP A 215 -14.36 4.76 16.47
C ASP A 215 -12.95 4.58 15.87
N TYR A 216 -12.21 5.68 15.78
CA TYR A 216 -10.82 5.67 15.35
C TYR A 216 -9.89 5.26 16.48
N VAL A 217 -8.89 4.45 16.15
CA VAL A 217 -7.77 4.08 17.03
C VAL A 217 -6.47 4.64 16.49
N GLU A 218 -5.50 4.88 17.38
CA GLU A 218 -4.16 5.30 17.01
C GLU A 218 -3.23 4.11 16.87
N LEU A 219 -2.40 4.14 15.83
CA LEU A 219 -1.34 3.16 15.56
C LEU A 219 -0.08 3.90 15.16
N PRO A 220 1.13 3.36 15.43
CA PRO A 220 2.35 3.91 14.86
C PRO A 220 2.21 4.06 13.34
N SER A 221 2.77 5.12 12.78
CA SER A 221 2.88 5.23 11.32
C SER A 221 3.79 4.14 10.78
N GLY A 222 3.55 3.73 9.54
CA GLY A 222 4.22 2.55 9.02
C GLY A 222 3.64 2.02 7.73
N THR A 223 4.25 0.94 7.23
CA THR A 223 3.70 0.22 6.09
C THR A 223 3.04 -1.04 6.58
N TYR A 224 1.74 -1.16 6.29
CA TYR A 224 0.90 -2.24 6.77
C TYR A 224 0.25 -2.97 5.60
N GLN A 225 0.01 -4.26 5.81
CA GLN A 225 -0.93 -5.05 5.03
C GLN A 225 -2.10 -5.40 5.93
N PHE A 226 -3.05 -4.48 6.06
CA PHE A 226 -4.25 -4.75 6.84
C PHE A 226 -5.09 -5.86 6.21
N LYS A 227 -5.71 -6.66 7.08
CA LYS A 227 -6.69 -7.68 6.75
C LYS A 227 -8.01 -7.34 7.42
N VAL A 228 -9.11 -7.77 6.81
CA VAL A 228 -10.43 -7.67 7.42
C VAL A 228 -10.97 -9.08 7.57
N LEU A 229 -11.08 -9.54 8.82
CA LEU A 229 -11.48 -10.89 9.17
C LEU A 229 -13.01 -10.97 9.29
N ILE A 230 -13.58 -12.08 8.81
CA ILE A 230 -14.99 -12.40 8.99
C ILE A 230 -15.12 -13.21 10.28
N ASP A 231 -15.80 -12.65 11.28
CA ASP A 231 -15.86 -13.23 12.61
C ASP A 231 -16.47 -14.65 12.59
N GLY A 232 -15.76 -15.60 13.19
CA GLY A 232 -16.19 -16.99 13.31
C GLY A 232 -16.20 -17.81 12.01
N ALA A 233 -15.81 -17.23 10.86
CA ALA A 233 -15.84 -17.93 9.58
C ALA A 233 -14.51 -18.55 9.16
N GLY A 234 -13.38 -18.12 9.75
CA GLY A 234 -12.04 -18.50 9.26
C GLY A 234 -11.74 -17.95 7.85
N LEU A 235 -12.48 -16.92 7.42
CA LEU A 235 -12.38 -16.28 6.11
C LEU A 235 -12.07 -14.79 6.25
N GLN A 236 -11.73 -14.16 5.13
CA GLN A 236 -11.36 -12.75 5.06
C GLN A 236 -12.22 -12.03 4.01
N ILE A 237 -12.42 -10.74 4.21
CA ILE A 237 -12.91 -9.85 3.16
C ILE A 237 -11.73 -9.53 2.24
N PRO A 238 -11.80 -9.79 0.93
CA PRO A 238 -10.77 -9.37 -0.03
C PRO A 238 -10.70 -7.85 -0.14
N GLY A 239 -9.50 -7.29 -0.36
CA GLY A 239 -9.33 -5.88 -0.72
C GLY A 239 -9.69 -5.62 -2.19
N LYS A 240 -9.91 -4.36 -2.56
CA LYS A 240 -10.13 -3.94 -3.95
C LYS A 240 -8.84 -4.06 -4.79
N PRO A 241 -8.73 -4.98 -5.77
CA PRO A 241 -7.56 -5.04 -6.63
C PRO A 241 -7.52 -3.88 -7.64
N PRO A 242 -6.33 -3.56 -8.17
CA PRO A 242 -6.14 -2.51 -9.17
C PRO A 242 -6.69 -2.91 -10.55
N ALA A 243 -6.83 -4.21 -10.79
CA ALA A 243 -7.24 -4.83 -12.04
C ALA A 243 -8.05 -6.09 -11.72
N LEU A 244 -8.72 -6.65 -12.72
CA LEU A 244 -9.51 -7.86 -12.60
C LEU A 244 -8.64 -9.05 -12.15
N ILE A 245 -9.07 -9.76 -11.11
CA ILE A 245 -8.37 -10.93 -10.56
C ILE A 245 -9.28 -12.17 -10.58
N GLY A 246 -8.69 -13.32 -10.93
CA GLY A 246 -9.36 -14.63 -10.89
C GLY A 246 -9.37 -15.24 -9.49
N THR A 247 -10.49 -15.84 -9.11
CA THR A 247 -10.70 -16.53 -7.82
C THR A 247 -10.76 -18.05 -7.96
N ILE A 248 -10.74 -18.78 -6.85
CA ILE A 248 -10.88 -20.24 -6.86
C ILE A 248 -12.33 -20.72 -7.04
N SER A 249 -13.33 -19.93 -6.62
CA SER A 249 -14.75 -20.24 -6.76
C SER A 249 -15.61 -18.97 -6.67
N GLN A 250 -16.93 -19.13 -6.81
CA GLN A 250 -17.89 -18.03 -6.66
C GLN A 250 -18.03 -17.55 -5.21
N ASP A 251 -17.77 -18.42 -4.22
CA ASP A 251 -17.96 -18.16 -2.79
C ASP A 251 -16.63 -17.96 -2.03
N ASN A 252 -15.51 -18.28 -2.66
CA ASN A 252 -14.18 -18.08 -2.11
C ASN A 252 -13.32 -17.21 -3.03
N TYR A 253 -13.06 -15.99 -2.56
CA TYR A 253 -12.37 -14.94 -3.30
C TYR A 253 -10.85 -14.95 -3.13
N SER A 254 -10.30 -16.05 -2.61
CA SER A 254 -8.85 -16.25 -2.62
C SER A 254 -8.31 -16.30 -4.04
N LEU A 255 -7.04 -15.93 -4.19
CA LEU A 255 -6.32 -15.90 -5.45
C LEU A 255 -6.23 -17.33 -6.02
N ASN A 256 -6.55 -17.47 -7.31
CA ASN A 256 -6.61 -18.77 -7.98
C ASN A 256 -5.40 -19.68 -7.64
N GLY A 257 -5.68 -20.90 -7.19
CA GLY A 257 -4.66 -21.88 -6.79
C GLY A 257 -4.11 -21.75 -5.37
N THR A 258 -4.59 -20.82 -4.53
CA THR A 258 -4.24 -20.69 -3.10
C THR A 258 -5.43 -20.24 -2.25
N GLN A 259 -5.24 -20.17 -0.94
CA GLN A 259 -6.18 -19.59 0.04
C GLN A 259 -5.77 -18.17 0.49
N VAL A 260 -4.89 -17.50 -0.27
CA VAL A 260 -4.48 -16.10 -0.01
C VAL A 260 -5.50 -15.14 -0.59
N TYR A 261 -5.85 -14.09 0.15
CA TYR A 261 -6.70 -13.00 -0.33
C TYR A 261 -5.88 -11.81 -0.82
N TYR A 262 -6.43 -11.05 -1.77
CA TYR A 262 -5.81 -9.78 -2.11
C TYR A 262 -5.93 -8.80 -0.94
N CYS A 263 -4.80 -8.33 -0.41
CA CYS A 263 -4.74 -7.31 0.64
C CYS A 263 -3.68 -6.28 0.26
N PRO A 264 -4.05 -5.00 0.06
CA PRO A 264 -3.11 -3.97 -0.37
C PRO A 264 -2.06 -3.69 0.70
N VAL A 265 -0.80 -3.63 0.28
CA VAL A 265 0.28 -3.05 1.09
C VAL A 265 0.34 -1.56 0.84
N GLN A 266 0.32 -0.74 1.91
CA GLN A 266 0.38 0.71 1.80
C GLN A 266 1.19 1.31 2.96
N THR A 267 1.96 2.35 2.66
CA THR A 267 2.59 3.20 3.68
C THR A 267 1.60 4.25 4.16
N PHE A 268 1.36 4.25 5.47
CA PHE A 268 0.52 5.20 6.19
C PHE A 268 1.45 6.19 6.90
N GLN A 269 1.42 7.44 6.44
CA GLN A 269 2.33 8.48 6.92
C GLN A 269 1.83 9.09 8.24
N PRO A 270 2.75 9.53 9.13
CA PRO A 270 2.41 10.19 10.38
C PRO A 270 1.45 11.38 10.20
N GLY A 271 0.52 11.54 11.14
CA GLY A 271 -0.53 12.57 11.09
C GLY A 271 -1.74 12.23 10.21
N GLY A 272 -1.65 11.17 9.40
CA GLY A 272 -2.74 10.74 8.52
C GLY A 272 -3.90 10.09 9.28
N VAL A 273 -5.10 10.27 8.74
CA VAL A 273 -6.34 9.65 9.26
C VAL A 273 -6.98 8.83 8.14
N TYR A 274 -7.35 7.59 8.42
CA TYR A 274 -7.77 6.62 7.42
C TYR A 274 -9.03 5.85 7.84
N THR A 275 -9.84 5.49 6.85
CA THR A 275 -10.98 4.59 7.01
C THR A 275 -10.77 3.35 6.15
N VAL A 276 -10.80 2.17 6.77
CA VAL A 276 -10.99 0.91 6.06
C VAL A 276 -12.48 0.69 5.92
N VAL A 277 -13.00 0.76 4.70
CA VAL A 277 -14.43 0.55 4.42
C VAL A 277 -14.64 -0.74 3.66
N VAL A 278 -15.67 -1.49 4.04
CA VAL A 278 -16.12 -2.69 3.34
C VAL A 278 -17.45 -2.42 2.65
N ALA A 279 -17.53 -2.71 1.36
CA ALA A 279 -18.76 -2.60 0.59
C ALA A 279 -18.72 -3.51 -0.65
N ARG A 280 -19.87 -3.73 -1.28
CA ARG A 280 -19.97 -4.49 -2.52
C ARG A 280 -19.32 -3.75 -3.68
N MET A 281 -18.43 -4.42 -4.41
CA MET A 281 -17.78 -3.86 -5.60
C MET A 281 -17.98 -4.77 -6.81
N SER A 282 -18.34 -4.17 -7.94
CA SER A 282 -18.75 -4.92 -9.14
C SER A 282 -17.59 -5.15 -10.10
N GLY A 283 -17.43 -6.39 -10.57
CA GLY A 283 -16.60 -6.70 -11.74
C GLY A 283 -15.09 -6.54 -11.54
N ILE A 284 -14.62 -6.62 -10.29
CA ILE A 284 -13.17 -6.59 -9.96
C ILE A 284 -12.61 -7.98 -9.61
N TYR A 285 -13.50 -8.96 -9.46
CA TYR A 285 -13.18 -10.39 -9.32
C TYR A 285 -13.92 -11.20 -10.39
N GLN A 286 -13.36 -12.33 -10.80
CA GLN A 286 -14.02 -13.29 -11.70
C GLN A 286 -13.71 -14.73 -11.31
N TYR A 287 -14.65 -15.63 -11.62
CA TYR A 287 -14.40 -17.08 -11.61
C TYR A 287 -14.68 -17.61 -13.02
N ASN A 288 -13.67 -18.15 -13.67
CA ASN A 288 -13.65 -18.35 -15.13
C ASN A 288 -14.01 -17.04 -15.84
N GLU A 289 -14.96 -17.05 -16.78
CA GLU A 289 -15.45 -15.86 -17.49
C GLU A 289 -16.58 -15.13 -16.75
N TYR A 290 -16.99 -15.60 -15.57
CA TYR A 290 -18.09 -15.01 -14.82
C TYR A 290 -17.61 -13.91 -13.87
N PRO A 291 -18.07 -12.65 -14.04
CA PRO A 291 -17.75 -11.59 -13.10
C PRO A 291 -18.43 -11.86 -11.75
N LEU A 292 -17.68 -11.62 -10.68
CA LEU A 292 -18.15 -11.74 -9.31
C LEU A 292 -18.38 -10.36 -8.68
N PHE A 293 -19.16 -10.34 -7.61
CA PHE A 293 -19.58 -9.12 -6.92
C PHE A 293 -19.41 -9.21 -5.39
N PRO A 294 -18.20 -9.54 -4.89
CA PRO A 294 -17.95 -9.63 -3.45
C PRO A 294 -18.13 -8.31 -2.71
N ASN A 295 -18.34 -8.43 -1.40
CA ASN A 295 -17.91 -7.40 -0.47
C ASN A 295 -16.39 -7.35 -0.46
N THR A 296 -15.84 -6.17 -0.70
CA THR A 296 -14.40 -5.94 -0.67
C THR A 296 -14.07 -4.72 0.16
N PHE A 297 -12.85 -4.64 0.68
CA PHE A 297 -12.41 -3.48 1.44
C PHE A 297 -11.55 -2.51 0.61
N SER A 298 -11.65 -1.23 0.93
CA SER A 298 -10.79 -0.17 0.43
C SER A 298 -10.34 0.73 1.58
N ILE A 299 -9.17 1.34 1.41
CA ILE A 299 -8.63 2.31 2.35
C ILE A 299 -8.88 3.70 1.78
N ILE A 300 -9.56 4.54 2.55
CA ILE A 300 -9.82 5.94 2.24
C ILE A 300 -8.95 6.78 3.15
N THR A 301 -8.32 7.82 2.58
CA THR A 301 -7.63 8.84 3.37
C THR A 301 -8.64 9.91 3.74
N ASP A 302 -8.88 10.09 5.04
CA ASP A 302 -9.84 11.03 5.61
C ASP A 302 -9.23 12.41 5.81
N ILE A 303 -7.97 12.42 6.27
CA ILE A 303 -7.12 13.60 6.39
C ILE A 303 -5.77 13.23 5.77
N ASP A 304 -5.37 13.95 4.73
CA ASP A 304 -4.10 13.71 4.06
C ASP A 304 -2.94 14.01 5.03
N PRO A 305 -2.00 13.08 5.20
CA PRO A 305 -0.83 13.31 6.02
C PRO A 305 0.11 14.35 5.36
N PRO A 306 0.87 15.12 6.15
CA PRO A 306 1.99 15.88 5.61
C PRO A 306 3.06 14.94 5.04
N VAL A 307 3.94 15.48 4.20
CA VAL A 307 5.11 14.75 3.72
C VAL A 307 6.00 14.39 4.92
N ASN A 308 6.31 13.10 5.09
CA ASN A 308 7.14 12.65 6.19
C ASN A 308 8.63 12.92 5.93
N ILE A 309 9.09 14.07 6.43
CA ILE A 309 10.51 14.44 6.45
C ILE A 309 11.13 14.27 7.85
N ALA A 310 10.32 13.94 8.85
CA ALA A 310 10.71 14.00 10.26
C ALA A 310 11.10 12.64 10.81
N TYR A 311 10.43 11.57 10.41
CA TYR A 311 10.53 10.27 11.08
C TYR A 311 10.96 9.14 10.15
N GLY A 312 11.91 8.34 10.61
CA GLY A 312 12.23 7.03 10.04
C GLY A 312 11.95 5.91 11.04
N ARG A 313 11.95 4.66 10.57
CA ARG A 313 11.71 3.47 11.41
C ARG A 313 12.85 2.49 11.29
N ILE A 314 13.21 1.87 12.39
CA ILE A 314 14.27 0.87 12.46
C ILE A 314 13.79 -0.36 13.22
N GLN A 315 14.18 -1.54 12.77
CA GLN A 315 14.05 -2.78 13.55
C GLN A 315 15.38 -3.53 13.63
N LEU A 316 15.61 -4.23 14.73
CA LEU A 316 16.74 -5.15 14.89
C LEU A 316 16.34 -6.56 14.46
N VAL A 317 17.25 -7.27 13.78
CA VAL A 317 17.18 -8.72 13.57
C VAL A 317 18.41 -9.37 14.18
N ASN A 318 18.18 -10.37 15.04
CA ASN A 318 19.24 -11.17 15.63
C ASN A 318 19.57 -12.36 14.73
N ALA A 319 20.69 -12.27 14.02
CA ALA A 319 21.35 -13.38 13.35
C ALA A 319 22.73 -13.70 13.96
N ALA A 320 23.07 -13.12 15.12
CA ALA A 320 24.40 -13.16 15.73
C ALA A 320 24.55 -14.19 16.86
N VAL A 321 23.62 -14.17 17.81
CA VAL A 321 23.75 -14.93 19.06
C VAL A 321 22.62 -15.93 19.12
N GLU A 322 22.96 -17.22 19.12
CA GLU A 322 22.01 -18.31 19.24
C GLU A 322 21.41 -18.40 20.65
N GLY A 323 20.15 -18.84 20.73
CA GLY A 323 19.43 -19.03 21.98
C GLY A 323 18.30 -18.03 22.25
N GLU A 324 17.52 -18.32 23.28
CA GLU A 324 16.28 -17.60 23.61
C GLU A 324 16.51 -16.26 24.31
N LYS A 325 17.64 -16.11 25.01
CA LYS A 325 17.98 -14.86 25.71
C LYS A 325 18.24 -13.69 24.75
N GLY A 326 18.59 -14.00 23.50
CA GLY A 326 18.70 -13.02 22.42
C GLY A 326 19.75 -11.94 22.62
N ILE A 327 19.58 -10.84 21.88
CA ILE A 327 20.38 -9.61 21.96
C ILE A 327 19.46 -8.41 22.19
N HIS A 328 20.00 -7.33 22.74
CA HIS A 328 19.28 -6.07 22.92
C HIS A 328 19.85 -5.01 21.98
N MET A 329 18.99 -4.10 21.54
CA MET A 329 19.38 -2.89 20.83
C MET A 329 19.20 -1.69 21.76
N GLN A 330 20.25 -0.90 21.92
CA GLN A 330 20.22 0.41 22.53
C GLN A 330 20.30 1.46 21.42
N ILE A 331 19.37 2.41 21.42
CA ILE A 331 19.38 3.57 20.51
C ILE A 331 19.49 4.82 21.35
N ASP A 332 20.57 5.58 21.16
CA ASP A 332 20.86 6.82 21.91
C ASP A 332 20.77 6.62 23.44
N GLY A 333 21.14 5.43 23.93
CA GLY A 333 21.09 5.06 25.34
C GLY A 333 19.75 4.50 25.83
N HIS A 334 18.72 4.40 24.98
CA HIS A 334 17.43 3.78 25.32
C HIS A 334 17.39 2.31 24.89
N ASP A 335 17.05 1.42 25.83
CA ASP A 335 16.91 -0.02 25.57
C ASP A 335 15.63 -0.35 24.79
N ALA A 336 15.77 -1.22 23.79
CA ALA A 336 14.68 -1.93 23.14
C ALA A 336 14.54 -3.36 23.72
N PRO A 337 13.37 -4.01 23.56
CA PRO A 337 13.17 -5.39 23.96
C PRO A 337 14.19 -6.36 23.35
N ALA A 338 14.44 -7.46 24.05
CA ALA A 338 15.34 -8.52 23.57
C ALA A 338 14.81 -9.14 22.27
N VAL A 339 15.71 -9.43 21.34
CA VAL A 339 15.41 -10.10 20.07
C VAL A 339 16.04 -11.49 20.06
N ALA A 340 15.20 -12.52 20.11
CA ALA A 340 15.62 -13.92 20.04
C ALA A 340 16.28 -14.24 18.68
N TYR A 341 17.15 -15.26 18.67
CA TYR A 341 17.85 -15.67 17.46
C TYR A 341 16.90 -16.06 16.31
N GLY A 342 17.15 -15.52 15.13
CA GLY A 342 16.33 -15.73 13.94
C GLY A 342 15.02 -14.95 13.92
N LYS A 343 14.83 -13.97 14.81
CA LYS A 343 13.65 -13.12 14.89
C LYS A 343 13.99 -11.65 14.65
N ALA A 344 12.98 -10.89 14.26
CA ALA A 344 13.00 -9.43 14.28
C ALA A 344 12.37 -8.93 15.59
N GLY A 345 12.88 -7.83 16.13
CA GLY A 345 12.19 -7.05 17.14
C GLY A 345 11.18 -6.08 16.53
N ASP A 346 10.47 -5.36 17.39
CA ASP A 346 9.54 -4.33 16.97
C ASP A 346 10.27 -3.15 16.31
N TYR A 347 9.55 -2.44 15.44
CA TYR A 347 10.05 -1.19 14.89
C TYR A 347 10.05 -0.09 15.94
N VAL A 348 11.17 0.62 16.02
CA VAL A 348 11.32 1.88 16.77
C VAL A 348 11.25 3.04 15.78
N THR A 349 10.45 4.05 16.09
CA THR A 349 10.38 5.29 15.31
C THR A 349 11.42 6.27 15.83
N LEU A 350 12.22 6.82 14.93
CA LEU A 350 13.29 7.77 15.22
C LEU A 350 13.08 9.06 14.45
N VAL A 351 13.54 10.17 15.01
CA VAL A 351 13.65 11.44 14.27
C VAL A 351 14.74 11.33 13.20
N THR A 352 14.72 12.20 12.20
CA THR A 352 15.77 12.27 11.19
C THR A 352 17.07 12.77 11.82
N GLY A 353 18.18 12.07 11.57
CA GLY A 353 19.47 12.38 12.17
C GLY A 353 20.42 11.20 12.25
N ALA A 354 21.58 11.44 12.86
CA ALA A 354 22.53 10.39 13.21
C ALA A 354 22.16 9.81 14.57
N HIS A 355 22.08 8.48 14.66
CA HIS A 355 21.72 7.75 15.88
C HIS A 355 22.81 6.74 16.23
N ALA A 356 23.15 6.66 17.52
CA ALA A 356 24.10 5.69 18.03
C ALA A 356 23.36 4.38 18.36
N ILE A 357 23.71 3.31 17.66
CA ILE A 357 23.16 1.98 17.89
C ILE A 357 24.21 1.12 18.56
N ARG A 358 23.87 0.58 19.71
CA ARG A 358 24.68 -0.40 20.44
C ARG A 358 23.90 -1.69 20.60
N ILE A 359 24.51 -2.80 20.21
CA ILE A 359 23.94 -4.13 20.43
C ILE A 359 24.64 -4.79 21.61
N THR A 360 23.88 -5.31 22.55
CA THR A 360 24.41 -6.03 23.71
C THR A 360 23.87 -7.45 23.78
N ASP A 361 24.62 -8.34 24.43
CA ASP A 361 24.09 -9.65 24.83
C ASP A 361 23.15 -9.52 26.05
N ALA A 362 22.58 -10.65 26.46
CA ALA A 362 21.68 -10.73 27.62
C ALA A 362 22.33 -10.40 28.98
N SER A 363 23.66 -10.28 29.05
CA SER A 363 24.39 -9.83 30.24
C SER A 363 24.67 -8.32 30.23
N GLY A 364 24.31 -7.62 29.14
CA GLY A 364 24.59 -6.20 28.94
C GLY A 364 25.99 -5.93 28.35
N LYS A 365 26.75 -6.97 27.99
CA LYS A 365 28.05 -6.79 27.34
C LYS A 365 27.85 -6.27 25.92
N SER A 366 28.57 -5.21 25.55
CA SER A 366 28.56 -4.68 24.18
C SER A 366 29.14 -5.70 23.21
N LEU A 367 28.39 -5.99 22.14
CA LEU A 367 28.82 -6.83 21.03
C LEU A 367 29.34 -5.99 19.88
N VAL A 368 28.64 -4.90 19.56
CA VAL A 368 28.97 -4.00 18.46
C VAL A 368 28.25 -2.66 18.63
N GLU A 369 28.87 -1.58 18.18
CA GLU A 369 28.31 -0.23 18.21
C GLU A 369 28.55 0.46 16.86
N LYS A 370 27.56 1.20 16.36
CA LYS A 370 27.62 1.88 15.07
C LYS A 370 26.69 3.09 15.05
N ASN A 371 27.15 4.18 14.46
CA ASN A 371 26.28 5.30 14.11
C ASN A 371 25.58 5.02 12.78
N ILE A 372 24.27 5.23 12.73
CA ILE A 372 23.49 5.17 11.50
C ILE A 372 22.86 6.52 11.20
N GLN A 373 22.70 6.85 9.92
CA GLN A 373 21.90 7.98 9.49
C GLN A 373 20.49 7.50 9.21
N VAL A 374 19.50 8.18 9.79
CA VAL A 374 18.07 7.97 9.53
C VAL A 374 17.51 9.22 8.86
N ASN A 375 16.75 9.04 7.79
CA ASN A 375 16.04 10.08 7.07
C ASN A 375 14.53 9.92 7.19
N GLY A 376 13.79 10.99 6.91
CA GLY A 376 12.33 10.96 6.85
C GLY A 376 11.84 9.92 5.84
N GLY A 377 10.93 9.06 6.29
CA GLY A 377 10.37 7.97 5.49
C GLY A 377 11.24 6.71 5.41
N ASP A 378 12.43 6.69 6.02
CA ASP A 378 13.25 5.48 6.04
C ASP A 378 12.54 4.32 6.74
N ASN A 379 12.69 3.12 6.17
CA ASN A 379 12.38 1.86 6.84
C ASN A 379 13.64 1.00 6.79
N LEU A 380 14.31 0.87 7.94
CA LEU A 380 15.61 0.22 8.07
C LEU A 380 15.49 -1.07 8.86
N THR A 381 16.28 -2.07 8.47
CA THR A 381 16.53 -3.24 9.30
C THR A 381 18.02 -3.35 9.58
N VAL A 382 18.36 -3.41 10.87
CA VAL A 382 19.72 -3.67 11.35
C VAL A 382 19.83 -5.16 11.61
N TRP A 383 20.73 -5.82 10.88
CA TRP A 383 21.04 -7.23 11.06
C TRP A 383 22.33 -7.34 11.85
N ALA A 384 22.24 -7.87 13.07
CA ALA A 384 23.41 -8.31 13.81
C ALA A 384 23.74 -9.75 13.39
N TYR A 385 24.98 -10.04 13.01
CA TYR A 385 25.39 -11.37 12.52
C TYR A 385 26.82 -11.71 12.95
N PRO A 386 27.21 -13.01 12.97
CA PRO A 386 28.58 -13.37 13.25
C PRO A 386 29.50 -12.96 12.10
N ALA A 387 30.60 -12.33 12.44
CA ALA A 387 31.71 -12.06 11.54
C ALA A 387 32.92 -12.92 11.94
N ASN A 388 33.94 -12.95 11.09
CA ASN A 388 35.20 -13.64 11.38
C ASN A 388 35.85 -13.23 12.72
N SER A 389 35.51 -12.04 13.24
CA SER A 389 36.05 -11.49 14.49
C SER A 389 34.96 -10.93 15.42
N GLY A 390 33.97 -11.74 15.77
CA GLY A 390 32.90 -11.37 16.72
C GLY A 390 31.59 -11.03 16.01
N THR A 391 30.88 -10.00 16.46
CA THR A 391 29.59 -9.60 15.88
C THR A 391 29.75 -8.37 14.98
N ALA A 392 29.08 -8.36 13.84
CA ALA A 392 29.01 -7.21 12.93
C ALA A 392 27.57 -6.78 12.67
N LEU A 393 27.40 -5.56 12.15
CA LEU A 393 26.11 -5.00 11.75
C LEU A 393 26.07 -4.70 10.25
N THR A 394 25.03 -5.17 9.59
CA THR A 394 24.65 -4.70 8.25
C THR A 394 23.28 -4.02 8.32
N VAL A 395 23.11 -2.92 7.61
CA VAL A 395 21.89 -2.12 7.61
C VAL A 395 21.32 -2.17 6.21
N VAL A 396 20.04 -2.51 6.11
CA VAL A 396 19.35 -2.61 4.83
C VAL A 396 18.12 -1.73 4.82
N THR A 397 17.91 -1.01 3.72
CA THR A 397 16.71 -0.21 3.47
C THR A 397 15.62 -1.10 2.89
N ASN A 398 14.41 -1.04 3.43
CA ASN A 398 13.28 -1.79 2.91
C ASN A 398 12.43 -0.87 2.04
N ASN A 399 12.28 -1.20 0.76
CA ASN A 399 11.37 -0.48 -0.11
C ASN A 399 9.93 -0.89 0.21
N MET A 400 9.26 -0.05 1.00
CA MET A 400 7.90 -0.29 1.48
C MET A 400 6.81 0.43 0.65
N GLY A 401 7.20 1.19 -0.38
CA GLY A 401 6.31 2.15 -1.03
C GLY A 401 5.14 1.55 -1.80
N GLY A 402 5.14 0.24 -2.08
CA GLY A 402 4.06 -0.49 -2.76
C GLY A 402 3.69 0.04 -4.17
N THR A 403 4.37 1.09 -4.62
CA THR A 403 4.12 1.86 -5.83
C THR A 403 5.39 1.85 -6.65
N ARG A 404 5.27 1.42 -7.91
CA ARG A 404 6.41 1.27 -8.81
C ARG A 404 6.10 2.00 -10.09
N ILE A 405 7.05 2.83 -10.49
CA ILE A 405 6.94 3.58 -11.73
C ILE A 405 7.68 2.77 -12.80
N GLY A 406 6.97 2.39 -13.86
CA GLY A 406 7.57 1.77 -15.03
C GLY A 406 8.15 2.83 -15.95
N GLY A 407 9.42 2.66 -16.33
CA GLY A 407 10.07 3.41 -17.40
C GLY A 407 10.67 4.74 -16.97
N THR A 408 11.98 4.89 -17.16
CA THR A 408 12.52 6.12 -17.74
C THR A 408 12.39 5.97 -19.26
N ASN A 409 11.90 7.00 -19.94
CA ASN A 409 12.25 7.16 -21.34
C ASN A 409 13.80 7.21 -21.44
N SER A 410 14.37 6.85 -22.59
CA SER A 410 15.83 6.90 -22.80
C SER A 410 16.45 8.29 -22.61
N ASP A 411 15.63 9.34 -22.51
CA ASP A 411 16.01 10.74 -22.27
C ASP A 411 15.83 11.19 -20.81
N GLY A 412 15.43 10.30 -19.89
CA GLY A 412 15.25 10.62 -18.47
C GLY A 412 14.03 11.48 -18.15
N SER A 413 13.13 11.72 -19.11
CA SER A 413 11.89 12.46 -18.86
C SER A 413 10.73 11.54 -18.44
N ASP A 414 10.08 11.98 -17.36
CA ASP A 414 8.74 11.66 -16.87
C ASP A 414 8.33 10.22 -16.52
N ALA A 415 8.91 9.74 -15.43
CA ALA A 415 8.24 8.82 -14.52
C ALA A 415 7.08 9.48 -13.72
N LEU A 416 7.03 10.82 -13.61
CA LEU A 416 6.06 11.54 -12.76
C LEU A 416 4.73 11.85 -13.47
N ASN A 417 4.73 12.13 -14.79
CA ASN A 417 3.53 12.41 -15.59
C ASN A 417 2.93 11.20 -16.30
N ASN A 418 3.33 9.97 -15.97
CA ASN A 418 2.58 8.79 -16.42
C ASN A 418 1.30 8.62 -15.59
N SER A 419 0.44 9.65 -15.60
CA SER A 419 -0.88 9.68 -14.96
C SER A 419 -1.82 8.61 -15.51
N TYR A 420 -1.44 7.93 -16.60
CA TYR A 420 -2.26 6.99 -17.33
C TYR A 420 -1.97 5.51 -17.08
N ASN A 421 -0.80 5.08 -16.59
CA ASN A 421 -0.64 3.69 -16.13
C ASN A 421 0.65 3.38 -15.34
N PRO A 422 0.77 3.74 -14.05
CA PRO A 422 1.63 2.97 -13.16
C PRO A 422 0.85 1.70 -12.82
N LEU A 423 1.22 0.53 -13.35
CA LEU A 423 0.57 -0.72 -12.96
C LEU A 423 0.67 -0.88 -11.44
N LYS A 424 -0.44 -0.60 -10.73
CA LYS A 424 -0.55 -0.53 -9.27
C LYS A 424 -0.58 -1.94 -8.65
N PHE A 425 0.41 -2.78 -8.91
CA PHE A 425 0.49 -4.11 -8.30
C PHE A 425 0.80 -3.99 -6.80
N LYS A 426 -0.26 -3.89 -5.96
CA LYS A 426 -0.12 -3.86 -4.49
C LYS A 426 0.05 -5.26 -3.85
N MET A 427 0.33 -6.28 -4.67
CA MET A 427 0.63 -7.64 -4.22
C MET A 427 1.86 -8.16 -4.94
N LEU A 428 3.01 -8.08 -4.28
CA LEU A 428 4.26 -8.70 -4.72
C LEU A 428 4.83 -9.49 -3.55
N VAL A 429 5.57 -10.55 -3.83
CA VAL A 429 6.42 -11.24 -2.85
C VAL A 429 7.85 -10.79 -3.13
N GLN A 430 8.19 -9.60 -2.66
CA GLN A 430 9.51 -9.01 -2.90
C GLN A 430 10.49 -9.57 -1.89
N THR A 431 11.40 -10.40 -2.34
CA THR A 431 12.34 -11.09 -1.45
C THR A 431 13.74 -10.60 -1.71
N ARG A 432 14.36 -10.00 -0.69
CA ARG A 432 15.80 -9.77 -0.64
C ARG A 432 16.48 -11.00 -0.07
N PHE A 433 17.67 -11.31 -0.56
CA PHE A 433 18.52 -12.36 0.00
C PHE A 433 19.75 -11.77 0.67
N LEU A 434 20.17 -12.36 1.80
CA LEU A 434 21.39 -11.98 2.52
C LEU A 434 22.20 -13.23 2.88
N ASN A 435 23.51 -13.16 2.65
CA ASN A 435 24.46 -14.09 3.24
C ASN A 435 24.97 -13.49 4.55
N LEU A 436 24.70 -14.12 5.69
CA LEU A 436 25.20 -13.70 7.00
C LEU A 436 26.02 -14.81 7.68
N CYS A 437 26.46 -15.81 6.90
CA CYS A 437 27.31 -16.91 7.35
C CYS A 437 28.77 -16.64 6.95
N PRO A 438 29.68 -16.33 7.90
CA PRO A 438 31.03 -15.85 7.57
C PRO A 438 31.94 -16.92 6.95
N GLU A 439 31.70 -18.21 7.22
CA GLU A 439 32.49 -19.32 6.66
C GLU A 439 32.12 -19.64 5.20
N LEU A 440 31.05 -19.05 4.67
CA LEU A 440 30.62 -19.19 3.29
C LEU A 440 30.95 -17.89 2.54
N PRO A 441 32.13 -17.78 1.91
CA PRO A 441 32.61 -16.52 1.34
C PRO A 441 31.68 -15.99 0.25
N GLU A 442 30.91 -16.86 -0.39
CA GLU A 442 29.94 -16.50 -1.40
C GLU A 442 28.84 -17.56 -1.50
N VAL A 443 27.59 -17.12 -1.65
CA VAL A 443 26.43 -18.01 -1.83
C VAL A 443 25.49 -17.50 -2.90
N THR A 444 24.77 -18.43 -3.52
CA THR A 444 23.67 -18.14 -4.44
C THR A 444 22.39 -18.78 -3.93
N PHE A 445 21.30 -18.03 -3.92
CA PHE A 445 19.96 -18.50 -3.62
C PHE A 445 19.24 -18.84 -4.92
N THR A 446 18.54 -19.96 -4.94
CA THR A 446 17.86 -20.49 -6.12
C THR A 446 16.45 -20.97 -5.80
N GLY A 447 15.68 -21.25 -6.84
CA GLY A 447 14.52 -22.11 -6.76
C GLY A 447 14.90 -23.59 -6.56
N VAL A 448 13.91 -24.47 -6.78
CA VAL A 448 14.08 -25.93 -6.68
C VAL A 448 15.14 -26.43 -7.65
N ASN A 449 15.99 -27.35 -7.18
CA ASN A 449 17.01 -28.06 -7.97
C ASN A 449 18.02 -27.10 -8.64
N GLY A 450 18.34 -25.98 -7.99
CA GLY A 450 19.34 -25.04 -8.48
C GLY A 450 18.84 -24.14 -9.61
N ALA A 451 17.53 -24.16 -9.90
CA ALA A 451 16.95 -23.29 -10.90
C ALA A 451 17.12 -21.82 -10.50
N LEU A 452 17.90 -21.08 -11.28
CA LEU A 452 18.12 -19.65 -11.02
C LEU A 452 16.80 -18.89 -11.10
N PHE A 453 16.67 -17.88 -10.25
CA PHE A 453 15.58 -16.92 -10.38
C PHE A 453 15.70 -16.17 -11.70
N LYS A 454 14.56 -15.77 -12.26
CA LYS A 454 14.50 -15.11 -13.56
C LYS A 454 14.47 -13.60 -13.37
N GLU A 455 15.11 -12.92 -14.32
CA GLU A 455 14.89 -11.50 -14.54
C GLU A 455 13.42 -11.27 -14.90
N GLY A 456 12.86 -10.19 -14.37
CA GLY A 456 11.50 -9.78 -14.63
C GLY A 456 11.32 -8.31 -14.30
N MET A 457 10.14 -7.78 -14.63
CA MET A 457 9.82 -6.37 -14.38
C MET A 457 10.07 -5.94 -12.92
N PHE A 458 9.90 -6.89 -11.98
CA PHE A 458 10.00 -6.69 -10.54
C PHE A 458 10.88 -7.75 -9.86
N SER A 459 11.80 -8.33 -10.60
CA SER A 459 12.67 -9.41 -10.12
C SER A 459 14.04 -9.27 -10.78
N SER A 460 15.10 -9.20 -9.97
CA SER A 460 16.46 -9.31 -10.47
C SER A 460 17.08 -10.61 -10.01
N ALA A 461 17.53 -11.43 -10.96
CA ALA A 461 18.23 -12.67 -10.65
C ALA A 461 19.53 -12.38 -9.88
N ALA A 462 20.23 -11.31 -10.26
CA ALA A 462 21.46 -10.86 -9.60
C ALA A 462 21.26 -10.52 -8.11
N ALA A 463 20.04 -10.19 -7.67
CA ALA A 463 19.75 -9.92 -6.25
C ALA A 463 19.88 -11.17 -5.35
N ALA A 464 20.00 -12.36 -5.95
CA ALA A 464 20.11 -13.64 -5.27
C ALA A 464 21.44 -14.38 -5.56
N GLN A 465 22.33 -13.81 -6.36
CA GLN A 465 23.52 -14.48 -6.88
C GLN A 465 24.80 -13.87 -6.31
N HIS A 466 25.81 -14.70 -6.08
CA HIS A 466 27.15 -14.29 -5.65
C HIS A 466 27.15 -13.35 -4.41
N LEU A 467 26.36 -13.69 -3.39
CA LEU A 467 26.18 -12.86 -2.20
C LEU A 467 27.30 -13.11 -1.18
N LEU A 468 28.00 -12.04 -0.83
CA LEU A 468 29.09 -12.03 0.14
C LEU A 468 28.56 -11.84 1.59
N PRO A 469 29.24 -12.39 2.61
CA PRO A 469 28.84 -12.23 4.01
C PRO A 469 28.67 -10.77 4.44
N GLY A 470 27.49 -10.43 4.95
CA GLY A 470 27.16 -9.11 5.48
C GLY A 470 26.98 -8.01 4.43
N GLN A 471 27.12 -8.32 3.14
CA GLN A 471 27.05 -7.34 2.06
C GLN A 471 25.74 -7.52 1.27
N PRO A 472 24.74 -6.64 1.47
CA PRO A 472 23.55 -6.65 0.62
C PRO A 472 23.93 -6.30 -0.84
N PRO A 473 23.16 -6.75 -1.84
CA PRO A 473 23.37 -6.39 -3.24
C PRO A 473 23.50 -4.87 -3.41
N SER A 474 24.57 -4.42 -4.05
CA SER A 474 24.80 -2.98 -4.28
C SER A 474 23.73 -2.42 -5.22
N PRO A 475 23.09 -1.28 -4.88
CA PRO A 475 22.12 -0.65 -5.77
C PRO A 475 22.73 -0.15 -7.08
N VAL A 476 24.06 -0.02 -7.16
CA VAL A 476 24.76 0.35 -8.40
C VAL A 476 24.79 -0.80 -9.39
N SER A 477 25.05 -2.03 -8.91
CA SER A 477 25.13 -3.23 -9.76
C SER A 477 23.78 -3.93 -9.90
N VAL A 478 22.92 -3.80 -8.90
CA VAL A 478 21.58 -4.39 -8.84
C VAL A 478 20.61 -3.27 -8.44
N PRO A 479 20.15 -2.44 -9.39
CA PRO A 479 19.24 -1.31 -9.11
C PRO A 479 17.96 -1.74 -8.40
N TYR A 480 17.62 -3.01 -8.51
CA TYR A 480 16.46 -3.61 -7.90
C TYR A 480 16.84 -4.84 -7.05
N PRO A 481 17.10 -4.68 -5.73
CA PRO A 481 17.70 -5.70 -4.87
C PRO A 481 16.69 -6.73 -4.35
N TYR A 482 15.75 -7.15 -5.19
CA TYR A 482 14.74 -8.15 -4.84
C TYR A 482 14.49 -9.13 -5.98
N VAL A 483 14.04 -10.33 -5.60
CA VAL A 483 13.43 -11.31 -6.49
C VAL A 483 11.93 -11.34 -6.21
N ASP A 484 11.11 -11.42 -7.26
CA ASP A 484 9.68 -11.70 -7.10
C ASP A 484 9.47 -13.22 -7.12
N LEU A 485 9.10 -13.78 -5.97
CA LEU A 485 8.80 -15.21 -5.88
C LEU A 485 7.38 -15.52 -6.38
N GLY A 486 6.49 -14.54 -6.46
CA GLY A 486 5.09 -14.71 -6.84
C GLY A 486 4.22 -15.25 -5.70
N THR A 487 3.06 -14.62 -5.48
CA THR A 487 2.10 -14.89 -4.39
C THR A 487 1.42 -16.27 -4.49
N VAL A 488 1.24 -16.77 -5.71
CA VAL A 488 0.58 -18.04 -6.03
C VAL A 488 1.59 -19.17 -6.29
N THR A 489 2.71 -18.84 -6.94
CA THR A 489 3.69 -19.80 -7.48
C THR A 489 4.93 -20.02 -6.61
N GLY A 490 5.33 -19.05 -5.78
CA GLY A 490 6.64 -19.07 -5.12
C GLY A 490 6.67 -19.67 -3.74
N GLY A 491 7.84 -20.23 -3.37
CA GLY A 491 8.18 -20.47 -1.97
C GLY A 491 9.31 -21.46 -1.74
N ALA A 492 9.76 -22.20 -2.76
CA ALA A 492 10.92 -23.06 -2.59
C ALA A 492 12.22 -22.28 -2.81
N VAL A 493 12.95 -21.99 -1.74
CA VAL A 493 14.27 -21.36 -1.81
C VAL A 493 15.31 -22.35 -1.33
N GLN A 494 16.35 -22.54 -2.13
CA GLN A 494 17.53 -23.32 -1.81
C GLN A 494 18.75 -22.42 -1.81
N VAL A 495 19.82 -22.86 -1.14
CA VAL A 495 21.09 -22.12 -1.08
C VAL A 495 22.24 -23.01 -1.54
N TYR A 496 23.11 -22.41 -2.32
CA TYR A 496 24.26 -23.04 -2.94
C TYR A 496 25.52 -22.25 -2.57
N ARG A 497 26.63 -22.98 -2.36
CA ARG A 497 27.96 -22.40 -2.25
C ARG A 497 28.45 -22.08 -3.65
N SER A 498 28.39 -20.79 -4.03
CA SER A 498 28.90 -20.31 -5.31
C SER A 498 30.35 -19.86 -5.20
N GLN A 499 30.98 -19.66 -6.35
CA GLN A 499 32.30 -19.04 -6.47
C GLN A 499 32.32 -18.16 -7.74
N PRO A 500 33.27 -17.23 -7.89
CA PRO A 500 33.43 -16.47 -9.13
C PRO A 500 33.46 -17.40 -10.36
N GLY A 501 32.51 -17.21 -11.27
CA GLY A 501 32.38 -18.02 -12.49
C GLY A 501 31.66 -19.36 -12.35
N VAL A 502 31.21 -19.73 -11.13
CA VAL A 502 30.46 -20.97 -10.87
C VAL A 502 29.09 -20.63 -10.28
N LEU A 503 28.03 -20.90 -11.06
CA LEU A 503 26.65 -20.58 -10.71
C LEU A 503 25.72 -21.77 -11.00
N PRO A 504 24.86 -22.21 -10.05
CA PRO A 504 24.75 -21.74 -8.67
C PRO A 504 25.84 -22.29 -7.73
N GLY A 505 26.67 -23.23 -8.20
CA GLY A 505 27.67 -23.93 -7.39
C GLY A 505 27.15 -25.23 -6.75
N ASP A 506 27.65 -25.57 -5.57
CA ASP A 506 27.28 -26.80 -4.86
C ASP A 506 26.15 -26.55 -3.86
N ARG A 507 25.12 -27.41 -3.88
CA ARG A 507 24.01 -27.28 -2.94
C ARG A 507 24.49 -27.51 -1.50
N ILE A 508 24.12 -26.61 -0.59
CA ILE A 508 24.41 -26.78 0.84
C ILE A 508 23.31 -27.67 1.44
N THR A 509 23.49 -28.99 1.37
CA THR A 509 22.45 -29.97 1.72
C THR A 509 22.07 -29.99 3.20
N GLY A 510 22.94 -29.51 4.08
CA GLY A 510 22.65 -29.34 5.51
C GLY A 510 21.66 -28.21 5.83
N VAL A 511 21.37 -27.34 4.86
CA VAL A 511 20.39 -26.25 4.99
C VAL A 511 19.07 -26.68 4.36
N PRO A 512 17.99 -26.86 5.16
CA PRO A 512 16.68 -27.17 4.61
C PRO A 512 16.22 -26.08 3.64
N ALA A 513 15.54 -26.50 2.56
CA ALA A 513 14.92 -25.56 1.64
C ALA A 513 13.74 -24.86 2.34
N LEU A 514 13.57 -23.56 2.09
CA LEU A 514 12.32 -22.90 2.45
C LEU A 514 11.18 -23.45 1.59
N THR A 515 9.97 -23.31 2.09
CA THR A 515 8.72 -23.68 1.46
C THR A 515 7.77 -22.49 1.47
N LYS A 516 6.62 -22.63 0.79
CA LYS A 516 5.58 -21.60 0.78
C LYS A 516 5.11 -21.23 2.19
N ALA A 517 5.02 -22.22 3.08
CA ALA A 517 4.58 -22.03 4.47
C ALA A 517 5.49 -21.09 5.26
N ASP A 518 6.78 -20.99 4.93
CA ASP A 518 7.72 -20.10 5.60
C ASP A 518 7.44 -18.61 5.34
N PHE A 519 6.65 -18.30 4.29
CA PHE A 519 6.22 -16.95 3.92
C PHE A 519 4.83 -16.59 4.43
N VAL A 520 4.20 -17.48 5.20
CA VAL A 520 2.83 -17.34 5.72
C VAL A 520 2.88 -16.94 7.19
N LYS A 521 2.26 -15.80 7.52
CA LYS A 521 2.15 -15.32 8.90
C LYS A 521 0.76 -15.51 9.49
N MET A 522 -0.28 -15.60 8.66
CA MET A 522 -1.63 -15.87 9.13
C MET A 522 -1.74 -17.26 9.78
N PRO A 523 -2.58 -17.44 10.81
CA PRO A 523 -2.79 -18.73 11.44
C PRO A 523 -3.31 -19.76 10.45
N ALA A 524 -2.90 -21.02 10.63
CA ALA A 524 -3.29 -22.14 9.78
C ALA A 524 -4.81 -22.35 9.69
N THR A 525 -5.58 -21.86 10.67
CA THR A 525 -7.05 -21.90 10.67
C THR A 525 -7.68 -21.13 9.50
N PHE A 526 -6.96 -20.17 8.91
CA PHE A 526 -7.39 -19.45 7.70
C PHE A 526 -7.01 -20.17 6.40
N PHE A 527 -6.38 -21.34 6.51
CA PHE A 527 -5.97 -22.17 5.39
C PHE A 527 -6.45 -23.63 5.59
N PRO A 528 -7.77 -23.89 5.63
CA PRO A 528 -8.32 -25.20 5.99
C PRO A 528 -7.91 -26.34 5.04
N ASP A 529 -7.50 -26.02 3.80
CA ASP A 529 -7.06 -27.01 2.82
C ASP A 529 -5.53 -27.15 2.80
N GLY A 530 -4.84 -26.44 3.70
CA GLY A 530 -3.37 -26.39 3.78
C GLY A 530 -2.68 -25.65 2.63
N ASN A 531 -3.44 -25.15 1.64
CA ASN A 531 -2.90 -24.51 0.45
C ASN A 531 -2.79 -22.99 0.61
N SER A 532 -1.92 -22.59 1.54
CA SER A 532 -1.76 -21.19 1.96
C SER A 532 -1.04 -20.30 0.95
N GLY A 533 -0.45 -20.82 -0.13
CA GLY A 533 0.39 -20.01 -1.02
C GLY A 533 1.55 -19.32 -0.29
N ALA A 534 2.11 -18.27 -0.89
CA ALA A 534 2.98 -17.32 -0.18
C ALA A 534 2.20 -16.02 0.01
N GLU A 535 2.18 -15.46 1.23
CA GLU A 535 1.52 -14.17 1.43
C GLU A 535 2.26 -13.05 0.70
N ALA A 536 1.55 -12.04 0.21
CA ALA A 536 2.20 -10.86 -0.34
C ALA A 536 2.90 -10.06 0.76
N GLY A 537 4.04 -9.46 0.43
CA GLY A 537 4.82 -8.68 1.36
C GLY A 537 6.22 -8.38 0.87
N VAL A 538 6.93 -7.61 1.69
CA VAL A 538 8.36 -7.34 1.53
C VAL A 538 9.09 -8.22 2.53
N TYR A 539 9.96 -9.08 2.01
CA TYR A 539 10.65 -10.11 2.75
C TYR A 539 12.16 -9.96 2.64
N THR A 540 12.86 -10.37 3.69
CA THR A 540 14.27 -10.72 3.62
C THR A 540 14.44 -12.18 4.02
N VAL A 541 15.08 -12.95 3.16
CA VAL A 541 15.58 -14.30 3.44
C VAL A 541 17.07 -14.21 3.73
N ALA A 542 17.51 -14.70 4.87
CA ALA A 542 18.92 -14.67 5.25
C ALA A 542 19.44 -16.08 5.56
N LEU A 543 20.64 -16.39 5.08
CA LEU A 543 21.43 -17.52 5.58
C LEU A 543 22.18 -17.07 6.82
N VAL A 544 21.86 -17.64 7.98
CA VAL A 544 22.38 -17.23 9.29
C VAL A 544 23.06 -18.39 10.01
N GLY A 545 23.88 -18.05 11.00
CA GLY A 545 24.65 -19.00 11.80
C GLY A 545 26.01 -19.32 11.20
N HIS A 546 26.67 -20.32 11.80
CA HIS A 546 28.00 -20.75 11.40
C HIS A 546 27.95 -22.04 10.57
N ASN A 547 28.91 -22.20 9.67
CA ASN A 547 29.11 -23.43 8.91
C ASN A 547 30.41 -24.13 9.31
N THR A 548 30.39 -24.81 10.47
CA THR A 548 31.53 -25.52 11.05
C THR A 548 31.21 -27.00 11.29
N ALA A 549 32.14 -27.78 11.85
CA ALA A 549 31.95 -29.22 12.07
C ALA A 549 30.85 -29.57 13.10
N GLY A 550 30.41 -28.60 13.92
CA GLY A 550 29.37 -28.79 14.95
C GLY A 550 28.19 -27.85 14.84
N GLU A 551 28.21 -26.89 13.91
CA GLU A 551 27.17 -25.89 13.71
C GLU A 551 26.80 -25.83 12.23
N HIS A 552 25.50 -25.72 11.96
CA HIS A 552 24.98 -25.69 10.60
C HIS A 552 24.20 -24.40 10.38
N PRO A 553 24.44 -23.70 9.26
CA PRO A 553 23.70 -22.49 8.98
C PRO A 553 22.25 -22.85 8.65
N ARG A 554 21.35 -21.87 8.76
CA ARG A 554 19.93 -22.04 8.45
C ARG A 554 19.36 -20.83 7.72
N LEU A 555 18.26 -21.03 7.00
CA LEU A 555 17.50 -19.95 6.39
C LEU A 555 16.48 -19.40 7.39
N ILE A 556 16.36 -18.08 7.45
CA ILE A 556 15.29 -17.38 8.18
C ILE A 556 14.57 -16.40 7.27
N VAL A 557 13.29 -16.14 7.56
CA VAL A 557 12.41 -15.26 6.78
C VAL A 557 11.84 -14.16 7.67
N ILE A 558 12.12 -12.91 7.31
CA ILE A 558 11.58 -11.72 7.98
C ILE A 558 10.62 -11.01 7.02
N LYS A 559 9.40 -10.72 7.47
CA LYS A 559 8.40 -9.92 6.75
C LYS A 559 8.41 -8.51 7.33
N HIS A 560 8.50 -7.49 6.48
CA HIS A 560 8.74 -6.11 6.91
C HIS A 560 7.47 -5.23 6.99
N ASN A 561 6.34 -5.69 6.46
CA ASN A 561 5.05 -4.98 6.38
C ASN A 561 3.97 -5.57 7.30
N GLN A 562 4.33 -5.86 8.55
CA GLN A 562 3.42 -6.46 9.54
C GLN A 562 2.65 -5.42 10.33
#